data_AF-A0A2D7M1F2-F1
#
_entry.id   AF-A0A2D7M1F2-F1
#
_cell.length_a   1.000
_cell.length_b   1.000
_cell.length_c   1.000
_cell.angle_alpha   90.00
_cell.angle_beta   90.00
_cell.angle_gamma   90.00
#
_symmetry.space_group_name_H-M   'P 1'
#
loop_
_entity.id
_entity.type
_entity.pdbx_description
1 polymer ?
#
loop_
_entity_poly.entity_id
_entity_poly.type
_entity_poly.pdbx_seq_one_letter_code
_entity_poly.pdbx_strand_id
1 'polypeptide(L)'
;MQDCPHCGADVTEGRLACRECGSDIETGWGDPQEIDYQSVDLGDEFSEEEKAQKKGRQKLIASILIAGFPIGLVLWWLPTQKAIAFSFAILLLLGVLSSRKNY
;
A
#
# COMPACT_ATOMS: atom_id res chain seq x y z
N MET A 1 31.85 32.50 -23.70
CA MET A 1 31.04 32.05 -22.55
C MET A 1 29.70 31.58 -23.09
N GLN A 2 29.25 30.39 -22.73
CA GLN A 2 28.01 29.80 -23.25
C GLN A 2 27.13 29.30 -22.10
N ASP A 3 25.82 29.34 -22.27
CA ASP A 3 24.90 28.73 -21.31
C ASP A 3 24.81 27.22 -21.55
N CYS A 4 24.71 26.44 -20.47
CA CYS A 4 24.50 25.00 -20.53
C CYS A 4 23.11 24.72 -21.14
N PRO A 5 23.01 24.01 -22.28
CA PRO A 5 21.72 23.74 -22.93
C PRO A 5 20.77 22.88 -22.07
N HIS A 6 21.31 22.13 -21.11
CA HIS A 6 20.51 21.27 -20.23
C HIS A 6 19.91 22.00 -19.02
N CYS A 7 20.60 23.00 -18.45
CA CYS A 7 20.15 23.65 -17.20
C CYS A 7 20.20 25.18 -17.19
N GLY A 8 20.75 25.80 -18.23
CA GLY A 8 20.90 27.26 -18.36
C GLY A 8 22.02 27.87 -17.51
N ALA A 9 22.80 27.08 -16.79
CA ALA A 9 23.94 27.59 -16.02
C ALA A 9 25.08 28.05 -16.93
N ASP A 10 25.84 29.04 -16.48
CA ASP A 10 26.96 29.59 -17.20
C ASP A 10 28.15 28.59 -17.33
N VAL A 11 28.68 28.43 -18.54
CA VAL A 11 29.77 27.50 -18.86
C VAL A 11 30.90 28.20 -19.59
N THR A 12 32.09 28.12 -18.99
CA THR A 12 33.34 28.57 -19.62
C THR A 12 33.72 27.69 -20.80
N GLU A 13 34.23 28.30 -21.87
CA GLU A 13 34.71 27.59 -23.06
C GLU A 13 35.79 26.55 -22.73
N GLY A 14 35.77 25.42 -23.42
CA GLY A 14 36.72 24.32 -23.23
C GLY A 14 36.43 23.39 -22.04
N ARG A 15 35.30 23.55 -21.36
CA ARG A 15 34.86 22.63 -20.31
C ARG A 15 34.35 21.32 -20.90
N LEU A 16 34.62 20.22 -20.21
CA LEU A 16 34.16 18.88 -20.62
C LEU A 16 32.73 18.57 -20.16
N ALA A 17 32.29 19.21 -19.07
CA ALA A 17 30.96 19.03 -18.48
C ALA A 17 30.52 20.27 -17.67
N CYS A 18 29.22 20.40 -17.45
CA CYS A 18 28.61 21.42 -16.60
C CYS A 18 28.93 21.14 -15.12
N ARG A 19 29.37 22.16 -14.37
CA ARG A 19 29.61 21.99 -12.92
C ARG A 19 28.34 22.00 -12.08
N GLU A 20 27.24 22.53 -12.62
CA GLU A 20 25.98 22.63 -11.89
C GLU A 20 25.11 21.39 -12.05
N CYS A 21 24.98 20.85 -13.27
CA CYS A 21 24.13 19.68 -13.53
C CYS A 21 24.86 18.42 -13.99
N GLY A 22 26.16 18.50 -14.27
CA GLY A 22 26.93 17.35 -14.77
C GLY A 22 26.73 17.01 -16.24
N SER A 23 25.83 17.69 -16.97
CA SER A 23 25.60 17.43 -18.40
C SER A 23 26.86 17.71 -19.23
N ASP A 24 27.08 16.87 -20.23
CA ASP A 24 28.23 16.84 -21.14
C ASP A 24 27.79 16.51 -22.58
N ILE A 25 28.75 16.19 -23.46
CA ILE A 25 28.49 15.90 -24.87
C ILE A 25 27.54 14.72 -25.10
N GLU A 26 27.58 13.70 -24.24
CA GLU A 26 26.75 12.49 -24.40
C GLU A 26 25.36 12.66 -23.79
N THR A 27 25.24 13.54 -22.79
CA THR A 27 24.03 13.65 -21.98
C THR A 27 23.21 14.92 -22.23
N GLY A 28 23.73 15.89 -22.99
CA GLY A 28 22.92 17.06 -23.35
C GLY A 28 23.59 18.21 -24.11
N TRP A 29 24.89 18.15 -24.42
CA TRP A 29 25.60 19.18 -25.20
C TRP A 29 25.83 18.77 -26.66
N GLY A 30 25.57 17.51 -27.03
CA GLY A 30 25.64 17.02 -28.40
C GLY A 30 24.52 17.55 -29.30
N ASP A 31 24.65 17.36 -30.61
CA ASP A 31 23.61 17.72 -31.57
C ASP A 31 22.37 16.83 -31.37
N PRO A 32 21.17 17.38 -31.13
CA PRO A 32 19.94 16.60 -31.03
C PRO A 32 19.66 15.69 -32.23
N GLN A 33 20.22 15.98 -33.42
CA GLN A 33 20.11 15.12 -34.61
C GLN A 33 21.01 13.88 -34.56
N GLU A 34 22.05 13.89 -33.74
CA GLU A 34 23.00 12.78 -33.56
C GLU A 34 22.59 11.84 -32.41
N ILE A 35 21.68 12.27 -31.53
CA ILE A 35 21.20 11.47 -30.41
C ILE A 35 20.15 10.46 -30.89
N ASP A 36 20.51 9.19 -30.93
CA ASP A 36 19.58 8.08 -31.17
C ASP A 36 18.73 7.83 -29.91
N TYR A 37 17.57 8.49 -29.83
CA TYR A 37 16.60 8.25 -28.77
C TYR A 37 15.97 6.88 -28.91
N GLN A 38 16.59 5.88 -28.28
CA GLN A 38 15.99 4.57 -28.15
C GLN A 38 14.88 4.62 -27.12
N SER A 39 13.64 4.36 -27.56
CA SER A 39 12.54 4.12 -26.65
C SER A 39 12.85 2.88 -25.82
N VAL A 40 12.92 3.03 -24.50
CA VAL A 40 12.95 1.88 -23.60
C VAL A 40 11.52 1.37 -23.50
N ASP A 41 11.30 0.15 -23.98
CA ASP A 41 10.03 -0.57 -23.80
C ASP A 41 9.92 -0.99 -22.33
N LEU A 42 9.22 -0.18 -21.55
CA LEU A 42 8.87 -0.50 -20.17
C LEU A 42 7.61 -1.36 -20.22
N GLY A 43 7.78 -2.67 -20.36
CA GLY A 43 6.66 -3.60 -20.58
C GLY A 43 5.46 -3.36 -19.66
N ASP A 44 4.27 -3.38 -20.26
CA ASP A 44 3.00 -3.00 -19.62
C ASP A 44 2.39 -4.12 -18.73
N GLU A 45 3.01 -5.29 -18.75
CA GLU A 45 2.34 -6.52 -18.40
C GLU A 45 2.62 -6.91 -16.95
N PHE A 46 1.97 -6.20 -16.02
CA PHE A 46 1.58 -6.86 -14.78
C PHE A 46 0.61 -7.97 -15.17
N SER A 47 0.99 -9.22 -14.93
CA SER A 47 0.19 -10.38 -15.31
C SER A 47 -1.23 -10.27 -14.74
N GLU A 48 -2.21 -10.76 -15.51
CA GLU A 48 -3.61 -10.78 -15.03
C GLU A 48 -3.76 -11.61 -13.74
N GLU A 49 -2.86 -12.56 -13.53
CA GLU A 49 -2.71 -13.36 -12.31
C GLU A 49 -2.35 -12.47 -11.09
N GLU A 50 -1.37 -11.59 -11.22
CA GLU A 50 -0.97 -10.64 -10.18
C GLU A 50 -2.09 -9.63 -9.86
N LYS A 51 -2.84 -9.17 -10.88
CA LYS A 51 -3.98 -8.26 -10.70
C LYS A 51 -5.14 -8.96 -9.98
N ALA A 52 -5.44 -10.21 -10.34
CA ALA A 52 -6.49 -11.01 -9.71
C ALA A 52 -6.15 -11.31 -8.24
N GLN A 53 -4.89 -11.67 -7.95
CA GLN A 53 -4.41 -11.93 -6.60
C GLN A 53 -4.51 -10.68 -5.70
N LYS A 54 -4.12 -9.50 -6.21
CA LYS A 54 -4.24 -8.22 -5.48
C LYS A 54 -5.69 -7.89 -5.14
N LYS A 55 -6.61 -8.03 -6.10
CA LYS A 55 -8.06 -7.81 -5.88
C LYS A 55 -8.65 -8.77 -4.84
N GLY A 56 -8.27 -10.05 -4.87
CA GLY A 56 -8.73 -11.05 -3.90
C GLY A 56 -8.28 -10.73 -2.47
N ARG A 57 -6.99 -10.44 -2.30
CA ARG A 57 -6.42 -10.09 -0.98
C ARG A 57 -7.02 -8.80 -0.42
N GLN A 58 -7.24 -7.79 -1.25
CA GLN A 58 -7.85 -6.53 -0.84
C GLN A 58 -9.31 -6.72 -0.38
N LYS A 59 -10.08 -7.57 -1.08
CA LYS A 59 -11.46 -7.92 -0.67
C LYS A 59 -11.48 -8.66 0.68
N LEU A 60 -10.55 -9.59 0.91
CA LEU A 60 -10.44 -10.29 2.19
C LEU A 60 -10.12 -9.34 3.34
N ILE A 61 -9.09 -8.50 3.19
CA ILE A 61 -8.71 -7.52 4.21
C ILE A 61 -9.88 -6.56 4.49
N ALA A 62 -10.53 -6.05 3.45
CA ALA A 62 -11.70 -5.18 3.62
C ALA A 62 -12.83 -5.88 4.37
N SER A 63 -13.12 -7.15 4.07
CA SER A 63 -14.15 -7.92 4.78
C SER A 63 -13.82 -8.14 6.26
N ILE A 64 -12.55 -8.41 6.58
CA ILE A 64 -12.09 -8.59 7.97
C ILE A 64 -12.22 -7.28 8.74
N LEU A 65 -11.84 -6.15 8.14
CA LEU A 65 -11.98 -4.84 8.77
C LEU A 65 -13.45 -4.47 8.99
N ILE A 66 -14.31 -4.66 7.97
CA ILE A 66 -15.74 -4.33 8.06
C ILE A 66 -16.45 -5.23 9.08
N ALA A 67 -16.14 -6.52 9.14
CA ALA A 67 -16.77 -7.44 10.09
C ALA A 67 -16.15 -7.37 11.50
N GLY A 68 -14.84 -7.19 11.60
CA GLY A 68 -14.10 -7.15 12.87
C GLY A 68 -14.27 -5.85 13.62
N PHE A 69 -14.41 -4.72 12.93
CA PHE A 69 -14.61 -3.41 13.55
C PHE A 69 -15.85 -3.32 14.46
N PRO A 70 -17.07 -3.72 14.03
CA PRO A 70 -18.24 -3.70 14.91
C PRO A 70 -18.11 -4.71 16.06
N ILE A 71 -17.49 -5.88 15.84
CA ILE A 71 -17.25 -6.87 16.90
C ILE A 71 -16.29 -6.32 17.97
N GLY A 72 -15.20 -5.69 17.54
CA GLY A 72 -14.24 -5.04 18.43
C GLY A 72 -14.88 -3.87 19.19
N LEU A 73 -15.71 -3.06 18.54
CA LEU A 73 -16.40 -1.94 19.16
C LEU A 73 -17.43 -2.42 20.20
N VAL A 74 -18.19 -3.47 19.90
CA VAL A 74 -19.14 -4.08 20.85
C VAL A 74 -18.43 -4.72 22.04
N LEU A 75 -17.32 -5.45 21.81
CA LEU A 75 -16.51 -6.02 22.88
C LEU A 75 -15.81 -4.97 23.74
N TRP A 76 -15.41 -3.85 23.14
CA TRP A 76 -14.84 -2.69 23.84
C TRP A 76 -15.90 -1.92 24.66
N TRP A 77 -17.14 -1.85 24.16
CA TRP A 77 -18.24 -1.12 24.79
C TRP A 77 -18.95 -1.91 25.90
N LEU A 78 -18.83 -3.24 25.91
CA LEU A 78 -19.40 -4.07 26.97
C LEU A 78 -18.46 -4.09 28.19
N PRO A 79 -18.80 -3.44 29.32
CA PRO A 79 -18.01 -3.59 30.53
C PRO A 79 -18.04 -5.08 30.93
N THR A 80 -16.86 -5.65 31.08
CA THR A 80 -16.55 -7.05 31.41
C THR A 80 -17.37 -7.66 32.57
N GLN A 81 -18.09 -6.83 33.33
CA GLN A 81 -18.98 -7.18 34.43
C GLN A 81 -20.32 -7.81 34.01
N LYS A 82 -20.87 -7.55 32.81
CA LYS A 82 -22.21 -8.05 32.41
C LYS A 82 -22.18 -9.43 31.72
N ALA A 83 -21.05 -9.82 31.13
CA ALA A 83 -20.90 -11.13 30.48
C ALA A 83 -20.86 -12.29 31.50
N ILE A 84 -20.20 -12.07 32.65
CA ILE A 84 -20.09 -13.07 33.73
C ILE A 84 -21.47 -13.34 34.36
N ALA A 85 -22.27 -12.29 34.58
CA ALA A 85 -23.61 -12.45 35.15
C ALA A 85 -24.56 -13.22 34.22
N PHE A 86 -24.50 -12.98 32.90
CA PHE A 86 -25.31 -13.70 31.92
C PHE A 86 -24.88 -15.17 31.77
N SER A 87 -23.57 -15.46 31.77
CA SER A 87 -23.10 -16.85 31.70
C SER A 87 -23.47 -17.66 32.94
N PHE A 88 -23.37 -17.08 34.14
CA PHE A 88 -23.83 -17.72 35.38
C PHE A 88 -25.34 -17.92 35.40
N ALA A 89 -26.13 -16.94 34.94
CA ALA A 89 -27.58 -17.07 34.87
C ALA A 89 -28.02 -18.18 33.92
N ILE A 90 -27.38 -18.31 32.76
CA ILE A 90 -27.64 -19.37 31.78
C ILE A 90 -27.24 -20.75 32.33
N LEU A 91 -26.08 -20.87 32.99
CA LEU A 91 -25.67 -22.12 33.64
C LEU A 91 -26.62 -22.56 34.75
N LEU A 92 -27.10 -21.64 35.58
CA LEU A 92 -28.10 -21.95 36.60
C LEU A 92 -29.45 -22.35 35.98
N LEU A 93 -29.89 -21.68 34.91
CA LEU A 93 -31.11 -22.05 34.20
C LEU A 93 -30.99 -23.45 33.57
N LEU A 94 -29.90 -23.73 32.87
CA LEU A 94 -29.66 -25.05 32.27
C LEU A 94 -29.50 -26.14 33.33
N GLY A 95 -28.86 -25.85 34.47
CA GLY A 95 -28.77 -26.77 35.60
C GLY A 95 -30.14 -27.11 36.20
N VAL A 96 -31.01 -26.12 36.38
CA VAL A 96 -32.37 -26.33 36.90
C VAL A 96 -33.25 -27.10 35.90
N LEU A 97 -33.15 -26.79 34.61
CA LEU A 97 -33.84 -27.50 33.53
C LEU A 97 -33.37 -28.96 33.41
N SER A 98 -32.07 -29.22 33.55
CA SER A 98 -31.53 -30.58 33.55
C SER A 98 -31.96 -31.38 34.79
N SER A 99 -32.10 -30.73 35.94
CA SER A 99 -32.56 -31.38 37.18
C SER A 99 -34.02 -31.82 37.07
N ARG A 100 -34.89 -31.00 36.46
CA ARG A 100 -36.30 -31.34 36.22
C ARG A 100 -36.52 -32.48 35.22
N LYS A 101 -35.54 -32.77 34.36
CA LYS A 101 -35.63 -33.87 33.38
C LYS A 101 -35.23 -35.23 33.97
N ASN A 102 -34.51 -35.24 35.09
CA ASN A 102 -34.00 -36.44 35.75
C ASN A 102 -34.83 -36.86 36.99
N TYR A 103 -35.94 -36.17 37.27
CA TYR A 103 -37.00 -36.58 38.21
C TYR A 103 -38.23 -37.00 37.41
#